data_AF-A0A970EP07-F1
#
_entry.id   AF-A0A970EP07-F1
#
_cell.length_a   1.000
_cell.length_b   1.000
_cell.length_c   1.000
_cell.angle_alpha   90.00
_cell.angle_beta   90.00
_cell.angle_gamma   90.00
#
_symmetry.space_group_name_H-M   'P 1'
#
loop_
_entity.id
_entity.type
_entity.pdbx_description
1 polymer ?
#
loop_
_entity_poly.entity_id
_entity_poly.type
_entity_poly.pdbx_seq_one_letter_code
_entity_poly.pdbx_strand_id
1 'polypeptide(L)'
;MVLLFAALVLGLCVGRWPQFPQQLHAWAGRAASAALLLMLFAMGVRIGADPVTMANIPDLGSKALLLALGAVAGSVLAVDAGVMLFRKLRREGGRS
;
A
#
# COMPACT_ATOMS: atom_id res chain seq x y z
N MET A 1 -14.05 -2.73 -16.28
CA MET A 1 -12.58 -2.77 -16.43
C MET A 1 -12.04 -1.54 -17.15
N VAL A 2 -12.53 -1.21 -18.36
CA VAL A 2 -12.12 0.01 -19.09
C VAL A 2 -12.26 1.29 -18.26
N LEU A 3 -13.34 1.42 -17.46
CA LEU A 3 -13.56 2.61 -16.61
C LEU A 3 -12.49 2.81 -15.53
N LEU A 4 -11.96 1.73 -14.93
CA LEU A 4 -10.90 1.83 -13.91
C LEU A 4 -9.59 2.31 -14.55
N PHE A 5 -9.24 1.75 -15.70
CA PHE A 5 -8.08 2.19 -16.47
C PHE A 5 -8.26 3.64 -16.95
N ALA A 6 -9.44 4.02 -17.43
CA ALA A 6 -9.74 5.40 -17.84
C ALA A 6 -9.61 6.38 -16.67
N ALA A 7 -10.14 6.02 -15.49
CA ALA A 7 -10.01 6.82 -14.27
C ALA A 7 -8.55 6.93 -13.81
N LEU A 8 -7.76 5.86 -13.92
CA LEU A 8 -6.33 5.87 -13.61
C LEU A 8 -5.56 6.81 -14.54
N VAL A 9 -5.82 6.73 -15.85
CA VAL A 9 -5.19 7.61 -16.86
C VAL A 9 -5.60 9.06 -16.63
N LEU A 10 -6.88 9.31 -16.34
CA LEU A 10 -7.37 10.65 -15.97
C LEU A 10 -6.67 11.18 -14.72
N GLY A 11 -6.55 10.37 -13.67
CA GLY A 11 -5.83 10.75 -12.45
C GLY A 11 -4.36 11.10 -12.71
N LEU A 12 -3.67 10.34 -13.55
CA LEU A 12 -2.30 10.62 -13.99
C LEU A 12 -2.18 11.89 -14.85
N CYS A 13 -3.14 12.12 -15.76
CA CYS A 13 -3.19 13.34 -16.57
C CYS A 13 -3.42 14.57 -15.69
N VAL A 14 -4.36 14.51 -14.76
CA VAL A 14 -4.65 15.58 -13.80
C VAL A 14 -3.45 15.82 -12.88
N GLY A 15 -2.78 14.77 -12.40
CA GLY A 15 -1.58 14.88 -11.56
C GLY A 15 -0.34 15.44 -12.26
N ARG A 16 -0.27 15.41 -13.60
CA ARG A 16 0.85 15.97 -14.38
C ARG A 16 0.78 17.49 -14.51
N TRP A 17 -0.32 18.14 -14.14
CA TRP A 17 -0.45 19.58 -14.35
C TRP A 17 0.59 20.33 -13.48
N PRO A 18 1.55 21.08 -14.07
CA PRO A 18 2.64 21.72 -13.33
C PRO A 18 2.21 22.85 -12.36
N GLN A 19 0.93 23.21 -12.33
CA GLN A 19 0.38 24.21 -11.41
C GLN A 19 -0.07 23.64 -10.06
N PHE A 20 0.18 22.36 -9.77
CA PHE A 20 -0.22 21.74 -8.50
C PHE A 20 0.62 22.28 -7.32
N PRO A 21 0.04 23.08 -6.41
CA PRO A 21 0.77 23.62 -5.28
C PRO A 21 1.13 22.50 -4.28
N GLN A 22 2.29 22.63 -3.62
CA GLN A 22 2.73 21.74 -2.53
C GLN A 22 1.66 21.50 -1.45
N GLN A 23 0.77 22.46 -1.24
CA GLN A 23 -0.35 22.38 -0.29
C GLN A 23 -1.38 21.32 -0.69
N LEU A 24 -1.63 21.14 -1.99
CA LEU A 24 -2.58 20.14 -2.48
C LEU A 24 -2.02 18.72 -2.31
N HIS A 25 -0.71 18.53 -2.41
CA HIS A 25 -0.06 17.26 -2.06
C HIS A 25 -0.19 16.95 -0.56
N ALA A 26 -0.03 17.94 0.32
CA ALA A 26 -0.19 17.75 1.76
C ALA A 26 -1.66 17.46 2.14
N TRP A 27 -2.61 18.11 1.48
CA TRP A 27 -4.04 17.90 1.70
C TRP A 27 -4.51 16.56 1.14
N ALA A 28 -4.05 16.18 -0.06
CA ALA A 28 -4.29 14.87 -0.65
C ALA A 28 -3.69 13.75 0.21
N GLY A 29 -2.49 13.94 0.77
CA GLY A 29 -1.89 12.98 1.70
C GLY A 29 -2.73 12.81 2.97
N ARG A 30 -3.21 13.91 3.58
CA ARG A 30 -4.11 13.85 4.74
C ARG A 30 -5.45 13.20 4.41
N ALA A 31 -6.04 13.55 3.27
CA ALA A 31 -7.30 12.98 2.79
C ALA A 31 -7.14 11.47 2.50
N ALA A 32 -6.03 11.04 1.90
CA ALA A 32 -5.72 9.64 1.66
C ALA A 32 -5.58 8.87 2.98
N SER A 33 -4.82 9.39 3.95
CA SER A 33 -4.71 8.75 5.27
C SER A 33 -6.05 8.67 5.99
N ALA A 34 -6.88 9.73 5.93
CA ALA A 34 -8.23 9.71 6.50
C ALA A 34 -9.13 8.68 5.80
N ALA A 35 -9.07 8.58 4.47
CA ALA A 35 -9.80 7.58 3.70
C ALA A 35 -9.32 6.16 4.01
N LEU A 36 -8.00 5.92 4.12
CA LEU A 36 -7.44 4.63 4.51
C LEU A 36 -7.93 4.22 5.90
N LEU A 37 -7.95 5.15 6.86
CA LEU A 37 -8.46 4.90 8.21
C LEU A 37 -9.95 4.56 8.18
N LEU A 38 -10.77 5.35 7.47
CA LEU A 38 -12.19 5.07 7.29
C LEU A 38 -12.44 3.72 6.62
N MET A 39 -11.64 3.39 5.62
CA MET A 39 -11.79 2.13 4.88
C MET A 39 -11.37 0.94 5.74
N LEU A 40 -10.26 1.06 6.47
CA LEU A 40 -9.81 0.03 7.41
C LEU A 40 -10.83 -0.16 8.54
N PHE A 41 -11.43 0.94 9.01
CA PHE A 41 -12.51 0.90 10.00
C PHE A 41 -13.73 0.16 9.45
N ALA A 42 -14.22 0.53 8.27
CA ALA A 42 -15.35 -0.14 7.62
C ALA A 42 -15.07 -1.63 7.37
N MET A 43 -13.85 -1.97 6.96
CA MET A 43 -13.42 -3.35 6.78
C MET A 43 -13.42 -4.11 8.10
N GLY A 44 -12.93 -3.51 9.19
CA GLY A 44 -12.98 -4.08 10.53
C GLY A 44 -14.41 -4.32 11.02
N VAL A 45 -15.31 -3.35 10.83
CA VAL A 45 -16.74 -3.49 11.17
C VAL A 45 -17.37 -4.63 10.38
N ARG A 46 -17.11 -4.72 9.07
CA ARG A 46 -17.66 -5.77 8.21
C ARG A 46 -17.17 -7.16 8.59
N ILE A 47 -15.90 -7.31 8.93
CA ILE A 47 -15.34 -8.59 9.40
C ILE A 47 -15.89 -8.95 10.79
N GLY A 48 -16.05 -7.95 11.67
CA GLY A 48 -16.56 -8.16 13.03
C GLY A 48 -18.04 -8.53 13.09
N ALA A 49 -18.85 -8.02 12.15
CA ALA A 49 -20.26 -8.34 12.04
C ALA A 49 -20.52 -9.69 11.32
N ASP A 50 -19.50 -10.34 10.76
CA ASP A 50 -19.61 -11.60 10.05
C ASP A 50 -19.38 -12.80 11.00
N PRO A 51 -20.45 -13.51 11.41
CA PRO A 51 -20.36 -14.58 12.41
C PRO A 51 -19.59 -15.80 11.90
N VAL A 52 -19.54 -16.02 10.58
CA VAL A 52 -18.79 -17.14 9.97
C VAL A 52 -17.29 -16.90 10.12
N THR A 53 -16.85 -15.65 9.91
CA THR A 53 -15.45 -15.27 10.10
C THR A 53 -15.08 -15.36 11.58
N MET A 54 -15.91 -14.80 12.47
CA MET A 54 -15.72 -14.82 13.93
C MET A 54 -15.67 -16.25 14.51
N ALA A 55 -16.52 -17.17 14.04
CA ALA A 55 -16.51 -18.57 14.48
C ALA A 55 -15.24 -19.32 14.06
N ASN A 56 -14.62 -18.91 12.95
CA ASN A 56 -13.41 -19.55 12.42
C ASN A 56 -12.12 -18.80 12.80
N ILE A 57 -12.17 -17.73 13.60
CA ILE A 57 -10.97 -16.97 14.05
C ILE A 57 -9.91 -17.84 14.72
N PRO A 58 -10.22 -18.85 15.55
CA PRO A 58 -9.17 -19.67 16.15
C PRO A 58 -8.30 -20.40 15.13
N ASP A 59 -8.90 -20.87 14.02
CA ASP A 59 -8.17 -21.56 12.93
C ASP A 59 -7.57 -20.56 11.92
N LEU A 60 -8.34 -19.53 11.54
CA LEU A 60 -7.95 -18.50 10.58
C LEU A 60 -6.93 -17.51 11.16
N GLY A 61 -7.02 -17.19 12.44
CA GLY A 61 -6.27 -16.14 13.12
C GLY A 61 -4.79 -16.47 13.26
N SER A 62 -4.45 -17.73 13.58
CA SER A 62 -3.05 -18.17 13.64
C SER A 62 -2.38 -18.12 12.25
N LYS A 63 -3.07 -18.63 11.22
CA LYS A 63 -2.63 -18.57 9.83
C LYS A 63 -2.53 -17.13 9.33
N ALA A 64 -3.51 -16.28 9.66
CA ALA A 64 -3.53 -14.87 9.30
C ALA A 64 -2.39 -14.08 9.98
N LEU A 65 -2.07 -14.39 11.24
CA LEU A 65 -0.94 -13.78 11.93
C LEU A 65 0.38 -14.13 11.24
N LEU A 66 0.57 -15.41 10.91
CA LEU A 66 1.78 -15.89 10.25
C LEU A 66 1.93 -15.32 8.84
N LEU A 67 0.82 -15.22 8.10
CA LEU A 67 0.76 -14.56 6.80
C LEU A 67 1.04 -13.06 6.90
N ALA A 68 0.45 -12.37 7.88
CA ALA A 68 0.67 -10.93 8.07
C ALA A 68 2.13 -10.63 8.43
N LEU A 69 2.70 -11.36 9.40
CA LEU A 69 4.11 -11.24 9.78
C LEU A 69 5.03 -11.60 8.61
N GLY A 70 4.75 -12.71 7.90
CA GLY A 70 5.53 -13.12 6.74
C GLY A 70 5.47 -12.10 5.60
N ALA A 71 4.29 -11.52 5.32
CA ALA A 71 4.12 -10.50 4.31
C ALA A 71 4.83 -9.19 4.67
N VAL A 72 4.73 -8.74 5.92
CA VAL A 72 5.41 -7.53 6.40
C VAL A 72 6.92 -7.72 6.39
N ALA A 73 7.42 -8.83 6.97
CA ALA A 73 8.85 -9.15 6.99
C ALA A 73 9.39 -9.32 5.57
N GLY A 74 8.67 -10.05 4.70
CA GLY A 74 9.04 -10.24 3.30
C GLY A 74 9.08 -8.93 2.52
N SER A 75 8.12 -8.02 2.73
CA SER A 75 8.10 -6.70 2.09
C SER A 75 9.30 -5.85 2.50
N VAL A 76 9.62 -5.80 3.81
CA VAL A 76 10.77 -5.06 4.33
C VAL A 76 12.09 -5.64 3.80
N LEU A 77 12.24 -6.97 3.82
CA LEU A 77 13.41 -7.65 3.28
C LEU A 77 13.56 -7.45 1.77
N ALA A 78 12.47 -7.44 1.01
CA ALA A 78 12.49 -7.19 -0.42
C ALA A 78 12.97 -5.77 -0.74
N VAL A 79 12.53 -4.77 0.03
CA VAL A 79 13.01 -3.39 -0.11
C VAL A 79 14.50 -3.30 0.24
N ASP A 80 14.94 -3.92 1.34
CA ASP A 80 16.35 -3.88 1.74
C ASP A 80 17.26 -4.59 0.72
N ALA A 81 16.85 -5.76 0.22
CA ALA A 81 17.54 -6.46 -0.86
C ALA A 81 17.59 -5.64 -2.15
N GLY A 82 16.49 -4.98 -2.52
CA GLY A 82 16.42 -4.08 -3.67
C GLY A 82 17.37 -2.88 -3.54
N VAL A 83 17.41 -2.26 -2.37
CA VAL A 83 18.32 -1.15 -2.06
C VAL A 83 19.77 -1.61 -2.04
N MET A 84 20.05 -2.78 -1.49
CA MET A 84 21.39 -3.39 -1.48
C MET A 84 21.87 -3.67 -2.91
N LEU A 85 21.01 -4.23 -3.76
CA LEU A 85 21.30 -4.49 -5.17
C LEU A 85 21.54 -3.19 -5.94
N PHE A 86 20.70 -2.17 -5.74
CA PHE A 86 20.86 -0.87 -6.39
C PHE A 86 22.14 -0.16 -5.96
N ARG A 87 22.49 -0.25 -4.67
CA ARG A 87 23.76 0.27 -4.13
C ARG A 87 24.98 -0.50 -4.65
N LYS A 88 24.86 -1.81 -4.86
CA LYS A 88 25.93 -2.66 -5.39
C LYS A 88 26.20 -2.34 -6.85
N LEU A 89 25.16 -2.21 -7.68
CA LEU A 89 25.26 -1.81 -9.08
C LEU A 89 25.80 -0.38 -9.25
N ARG A 90 25.41 0.55 -8.36
CA ARG A 90 25.96 1.92 -8.36
C ARG A 90 27.45 1.98 -7.98
N ARG A 91 27.97 1.01 -7.22
CA ARG A 91 29.41 0.93 -6.91
C ARG A 91 30.26 0.43 -8.08
N GLU A 92 29.70 -0.40 -8.96
CA GLU A 92 30.43 -0.92 -10.13
C GLU A 92 30.45 0.07 -11.31
N GLY A 93 29.45 0.95 -11.42
CA GLY A 93 29.40 2.00 -12.46
C GLY A 93 30.25 3.26 -12.20
N GLY A 94 31.06 3.29 -11.13
CA GLY A 94 31.88 4.46 -10.75
C GLY A 94 33.38 4.32 -11.00
N ARG A 95 33.83 3.31 -11.77
CA ARG A 95 35.25 3.07 -12.11
C ARG A 95 35.49 3.11 -13.62
N SER A 96 35.02 4.13 -14.31
CA SER A 96 35.49 4.46 -15.67
C SER A 96 35.69 5.96 -15.77
#